data_AF-A0A4Y7R8R1-F1
#
_entry.id   AF-A0A4Y7R8R1-F1
#
_cell.length_a   1.000
_cell.length_b   1.000
_cell.length_c   1.000
_cell.angle_alpha   90.00
_cell.angle_beta   90.00
_cell.angle_gamma   90.00
#
_symmetry.space_group_name_H-M   'P 1'
#
loop_
_entity.id
_entity.type
_entity.pdbx_description
1 polymer ?
#
loop_
_entity_poly.entity_id
_entity_poly.type
_entity_poly.pdbx_seq_one_letter_code
_entity_poly.pdbx_strand_id
1 'polypeptide(L)'
;MSILAGGQYYPLWINTQTEEPFLRLKKHKNVIITPPRSSDAPTLCTLLNHPSINEWTDIPTLPYHLEQATEYLQKAKQTSDETLGRLREAQSQSKSEPITVNACPVECIREVGPDGTTALIGGIWCKRCDKGEFLGPQGPKVIEWEHREEFREENEALELGDPEIVWTIKVFLSPSHHGRGIMNRRDKHDPVRVACSAHGCSTAACISPGRQPRRRQSLPEDRIPVLVLESQPSGSAGDEKECKCSGMGRDVATDLDVT
;
A
#
# COMPACT_ATOMS: atom_id res chain seq x y z
N MET A 1 -14.30 -13.62 -14.98
CA MET A 1 -13.44 -12.76 -15.82
C MET A 1 -13.15 -11.49 -15.02
N SER A 2 -12.13 -10.71 -15.35
CA SER A 2 -11.83 -9.44 -14.66
C SER A 2 -11.42 -8.37 -15.65
N ILE A 3 -11.84 -7.14 -15.39
CA ILE A 3 -11.51 -5.98 -16.21
C ILE A 3 -10.71 -4.98 -15.38
N LEU A 4 -9.77 -4.27 -16.00
CA LEU A 4 -9.13 -3.13 -15.35
C LEU A 4 -10.18 -2.04 -15.19
N ALA A 5 -10.36 -1.54 -13.97
CA ALA A 5 -11.45 -0.61 -13.67
C ALA A 5 -11.27 0.76 -14.36
N GLY A 6 -10.00 1.21 -14.48
CA GLY A 6 -9.66 2.53 -15.00
C GLY A 6 -10.14 3.68 -14.10
N GLY A 7 -9.89 4.92 -14.53
CA GLY A 7 -10.40 6.14 -13.88
C GLY A 7 -10.09 6.21 -12.38
N GLN A 8 -11.14 6.46 -11.58
CA GLN A 8 -11.05 6.61 -10.11
C GLN A 8 -10.65 5.33 -9.38
N TYR A 9 -10.75 4.18 -10.03
CA TYR A 9 -10.42 2.89 -9.44
C TYR A 9 -9.00 2.44 -9.76
N TYR A 10 -8.25 3.12 -10.63
CA TYR A 10 -6.86 2.74 -10.92
C TYR A 10 -6.01 2.72 -9.63
N PRO A 11 -5.22 1.67 -9.36
CA PRO A 11 -4.85 0.53 -10.22
C PRO A 11 -5.66 -0.77 -10.00
N LEU A 12 -6.85 -0.68 -9.41
CA LEU A 12 -7.71 -1.83 -9.10
C LEU A 12 -8.37 -2.43 -10.35
N TRP A 13 -8.66 -3.72 -10.24
CA TRP A 13 -9.42 -4.52 -11.20
C TRP A 13 -10.81 -4.78 -10.63
N ILE A 14 -11.83 -4.96 -11.47
CA ILE A 14 -13.15 -5.39 -11.02
C ILE A 14 -13.34 -6.88 -11.35
N ASN A 15 -13.77 -7.66 -10.35
CA ASN A 15 -14.23 -9.01 -10.59
C ASN A 15 -15.64 -8.96 -11.17
N THR A 16 -15.85 -9.44 -12.39
CA THR A 16 -17.16 -9.33 -13.07
C THR A 16 -18.25 -10.20 -12.46
N GLN A 17 -17.91 -11.16 -11.60
CA GLN A 17 -18.88 -12.03 -10.94
C GLN A 17 -19.33 -11.48 -9.59
N THR A 18 -18.41 -10.91 -8.82
CA THR A 18 -18.70 -10.36 -7.49
C THR A 18 -18.88 -8.85 -7.48
N GLU A 19 -18.54 -8.18 -8.58
CA GLU A 19 -18.44 -6.72 -8.73
C GLU A 19 -17.46 -6.07 -7.74
N GLU A 20 -16.68 -6.86 -7.02
CA GLU A 20 -15.72 -6.37 -6.06
C GLU A 20 -14.45 -5.87 -6.77
N PRO A 21 -13.92 -4.71 -6.38
CA PRO A 21 -12.61 -4.28 -6.79
C PRO A 21 -11.54 -5.14 -6.11
N PHE A 22 -10.41 -5.35 -6.77
CA PHE A 22 -9.26 -6.05 -6.20
C PHE A 22 -7.94 -5.58 -6.80
N LEU A 23 -6.86 -5.74 -6.04
CA LEU A 23 -5.49 -5.56 -6.53
C LEU A 23 -4.83 -6.93 -6.69
N ARG A 24 -4.31 -7.25 -7.88
CA ARG A 24 -3.56 -8.50 -8.11
C ARG A 24 -2.07 -8.29 -7.94
N LEU A 25 -1.40 -9.16 -7.18
CA LEU A 25 0.04 -9.07 -7.04
C LEU A 25 0.72 -9.45 -8.36
N LYS A 26 1.69 -8.62 -8.79
CA LYS A 26 2.37 -8.83 -10.09
C LYS A 26 3.09 -10.17 -10.17
N LYS A 27 3.76 -10.59 -9.09
CA LYS A 27 4.57 -11.83 -9.01
C LYS A 27 3.80 -13.06 -8.56
N HIS A 28 2.74 -12.88 -7.78
CA HIS A 28 1.91 -13.96 -7.25
C HIS A 28 0.53 -13.84 -7.87
N LYS A 29 0.38 -14.37 -9.09
CA LYS A 29 -0.85 -14.18 -9.88
C LYS A 29 -2.07 -14.77 -9.20
N ASN A 30 -1.91 -15.76 -8.33
CA ASN A 30 -2.98 -16.35 -7.52
C ASN A 30 -3.26 -15.57 -6.22
N VAL A 31 -2.56 -14.47 -5.93
CA VAL A 31 -2.78 -13.65 -4.73
C VAL A 31 -3.39 -12.30 -5.12
N ILE A 32 -4.50 -11.97 -4.48
CA ILE A 32 -5.23 -10.72 -4.66
C ILE A 32 -5.46 -10.03 -3.31
N ILE A 33 -5.67 -8.72 -3.35
CA ILE A 33 -6.09 -7.91 -2.19
C ILE A 33 -7.51 -7.42 -2.48
N THR A 34 -8.44 -7.68 -1.57
CA THR A 34 -9.87 -7.39 -1.73
C THR A 34 -10.40 -6.52 -0.59
N PRO A 35 -11.61 -5.97 -0.73
CA PRO A 35 -12.35 -5.41 0.40
C PRO A 35 -12.53 -6.43 1.54
N PRO A 36 -12.70 -5.95 2.78
CA PRO A 36 -13.07 -6.79 3.92
C PRO A 36 -14.45 -7.42 3.76
N ARG A 37 -14.60 -8.68 4.21
CA ARG A 37 -15.88 -9.39 4.25
C ARG A 37 -16.19 -9.81 5.69
N SER A 38 -17.41 -9.59 6.16
CA SER A 38 -17.81 -10.00 7.52
C SER A 38 -17.70 -11.52 7.74
N SER A 39 -17.82 -12.31 6.66
CA SER A 39 -17.66 -13.77 6.69
C SER A 39 -16.24 -14.23 7.04
N ASP A 40 -15.25 -13.34 6.99
CA ASP A 40 -13.86 -13.67 7.30
C ASP A 40 -13.57 -13.75 8.81
N ALA A 41 -14.51 -13.36 9.68
CA ALA A 41 -14.28 -13.23 11.12
C ALA A 41 -13.72 -14.51 11.77
N PRO A 42 -14.23 -15.74 11.48
CA PRO A 42 -13.66 -16.96 12.06
C PRO A 42 -12.21 -17.21 11.63
N THR A 43 -11.89 -16.98 10.36
CA THR A 43 -10.53 -17.16 9.83
C THR A 43 -9.58 -16.11 10.39
N LEU A 44 -10.01 -14.84 10.44
CA LEU A 44 -9.21 -13.76 11.03
C LEU A 44 -8.92 -14.02 12.51
N CYS A 45 -9.94 -14.44 13.27
CA CYS A 45 -9.79 -14.83 14.68
C CYS A 45 -8.74 -15.93 14.84
N THR A 46 -8.79 -16.96 14.00
CA THR A 46 -7.81 -18.05 14.01
C THR A 46 -6.39 -17.55 13.70
N LEU A 47 -6.24 -16.70 12.67
CA LEU A 47 -4.95 -16.15 12.27
C LEU A 47 -4.33 -15.26 13.35
N LEU A 48 -5.12 -14.36 13.95
CA LEU A 48 -4.65 -13.44 14.98
C LEU A 48 -4.37 -14.11 16.33
N ASN A 49 -4.86 -15.33 16.57
CA ASN A 49 -4.42 -16.13 17.71
C ASN A 49 -3.16 -16.95 17.44
N HIS A 50 -2.69 -17.03 16.20
CA HIS A 50 -1.51 -17.83 15.88
C HIS A 50 -0.24 -17.18 16.45
N PRO A 51 0.62 -17.91 17.20
CA PRO A 51 1.82 -17.36 17.83
C PRO A 51 2.74 -16.59 16.88
N SER A 52 2.98 -17.13 15.68
CA SER A 52 3.81 -16.48 14.65
C SER A 52 3.21 -15.21 14.05
N ILE A 53 1.97 -14.86 14.37
CA ILE A 53 1.31 -13.62 13.94
C ILE A 53 1.13 -12.67 15.14
N ASN A 54 0.63 -13.18 16.27
CA ASN A 54 0.28 -12.34 17.42
C ASN A 54 1.49 -11.69 18.10
N GLU A 55 2.66 -12.31 18.07
CA GLU A 55 3.90 -11.76 18.60
C GLU A 55 4.30 -10.45 17.86
N TRP A 56 3.86 -10.30 16.61
CA TRP A 56 4.26 -9.22 15.70
C TRP A 56 3.11 -8.27 15.38
N THR A 57 1.94 -8.48 15.96
CA THR A 57 0.73 -7.71 15.68
C THR A 57 0.28 -6.96 16.93
N ASP A 58 -0.18 -5.72 16.73
CA ASP A 58 -0.78 -4.89 17.76
C ASP A 58 -2.21 -5.37 18.03
N ILE A 59 -2.34 -6.41 18.84
CA ILE A 59 -3.62 -7.05 19.19
C ILE A 59 -4.04 -6.57 20.59
N PRO A 60 -5.30 -6.12 20.78
CA PRO A 60 -5.73 -5.54 22.05
C PRO A 60 -5.71 -6.54 23.22
N THR A 61 -6.08 -7.80 22.96
CA THR A 61 -6.13 -8.86 23.98
C THR A 61 -5.77 -10.21 23.39
N LEU A 62 -5.15 -11.06 24.19
CA LEU A 62 -4.94 -12.48 23.90
C LEU A 62 -5.64 -13.34 24.97
N PRO A 63 -6.49 -14.32 24.58
CA PRO A 63 -6.85 -14.67 23.21
C PRO A 63 -7.67 -13.58 22.50
N TYR A 64 -7.56 -13.55 21.17
CA TYR A 64 -8.36 -12.68 20.31
C TYR A 64 -9.70 -13.36 20.03
N HIS A 65 -10.81 -12.73 20.40
CA HIS A 65 -12.13 -13.35 20.36
C HIS A 65 -12.84 -13.14 19.02
N LEU A 66 -13.83 -14.01 18.74
CA LEU A 66 -14.64 -13.92 17.52
C LEU A 66 -15.44 -12.61 17.46
N GLU A 67 -15.95 -12.10 18.59
CA GLU A 67 -16.63 -10.81 18.61
C GLU A 67 -15.68 -9.68 18.18
N GLN A 68 -14.44 -9.69 18.65
CA GLN A 68 -13.42 -8.69 18.29
C GLN A 68 -13.09 -8.73 16.79
N ALA A 69 -12.94 -9.93 16.23
CA ALA A 69 -12.74 -10.11 14.78
C ALA A 69 -13.94 -9.59 13.97
N THR A 70 -15.15 -9.82 14.46
CA THR A 70 -16.40 -9.38 13.83
C THR A 70 -16.53 -7.86 13.86
N GLU A 71 -16.32 -7.24 15.03
CA GLU A 71 -16.35 -5.79 15.20
C GLU A 71 -15.29 -5.10 14.33
N TYR A 72 -14.08 -5.65 14.30
CA TYR A 72 -13.00 -5.13 13.47
C TYR A 72 -13.37 -5.18 11.98
N LEU A 73 -13.84 -6.34 11.48
CA LEU A 73 -14.22 -6.47 10.06
C LEU A 73 -15.44 -5.62 9.70
N GLN A 74 -16.37 -5.40 10.62
CA GLN A 74 -17.50 -4.49 10.39
C GLN A 74 -17.02 -3.05 10.18
N LYS A 75 -16.12 -2.55 11.04
CA LYS A 75 -15.52 -1.21 10.90
C LYS A 75 -14.68 -1.07 9.64
N ALA A 76 -13.85 -2.07 9.35
CA ALA A 76 -13.02 -2.10 8.14
C ALA A 76 -13.88 -2.14 6.87
N LYS A 77 -14.95 -2.96 6.88
CA LYS A 77 -15.91 -3.01 5.78
C LYS A 77 -16.63 -1.68 5.58
N GLN A 78 -17.11 -1.06 6.65
CA GLN A 78 -17.76 0.26 6.57
C GLN A 78 -16.81 1.29 5.92
N THR A 79 -15.57 1.37 6.41
CA THR A 79 -14.55 2.29 5.87
C THR A 79 -14.27 2.04 4.39
N SER A 80 -14.15 0.76 4.02
CA SER A 80 -13.97 0.33 2.63
C SER A 80 -15.16 0.73 1.74
N ASP A 81 -16.39 0.43 2.19
CA ASP A 81 -17.61 0.72 1.43
C ASP A 81 -17.81 2.23 1.23
N GLU A 82 -17.58 3.05 2.26
CA GLU A 82 -17.61 4.51 2.18
C GLU A 82 -16.57 5.04 1.19
N THR A 83 -15.35 4.51 1.24
CA THR A 83 -14.26 4.89 0.32
C THR A 83 -14.62 4.54 -1.13
N LEU A 84 -15.12 3.33 -1.37
CA LEU A 84 -15.57 2.89 -2.69
C LEU A 84 -16.76 3.70 -3.20
N GLY A 85 -17.66 4.13 -2.31
CA GLY A 85 -18.75 5.04 -2.61
C GLY A 85 -18.26 6.39 -3.13
N ARG A 86 -17.27 7.00 -2.47
CA ARG A 86 -16.64 8.26 -2.91
C ARG A 86 -15.96 8.12 -4.27
N LEU A 87 -15.24 7.02 -4.50
CA LEU A 87 -14.61 6.76 -5.80
C LEU A 87 -15.66 6.60 -6.91
N ARG A 88 -16.77 5.90 -6.62
CA ARG A 88 -17.89 5.72 -7.55
C ARG A 88 -18.56 7.05 -7.91
N GLU A 89 -18.79 7.90 -6.90
CA GLU A 89 -19.37 9.23 -7.10
C GLU A 89 -18.46 10.09 -7.99
N ALA A 90 -17.16 10.15 -7.68
CA ALA A 90 -16.19 10.88 -8.49
C ALA A 90 -16.12 10.38 -9.94
N GLN A 91 -16.22 9.06 -10.14
CA GLN A 91 -16.24 8.44 -11.47
C GLN A 91 -17.49 8.85 -12.25
N SER A 92 -18.63 8.91 -11.57
CA SER A 92 -19.93 9.28 -12.17
C SER A 92 -19.97 10.76 -12.56
N GLN A 93 -19.25 11.62 -11.81
CA GLN A 93 -19.05 13.03 -12.12
C GLN A 93 -18.03 13.25 -13.26
N SER A 94 -17.55 12.19 -13.91
CA SER A 94 -16.57 12.23 -15.01
C SER A 94 -15.30 13.03 -14.67
N LYS A 95 -14.86 12.99 -13.41
CA LYS A 95 -13.57 13.58 -13.01
C LYS A 95 -12.45 12.82 -13.71
N SER A 96 -11.71 13.52 -14.57
CA SER A 96 -10.62 12.95 -15.37
C SER A 96 -9.45 12.50 -14.51
N GLU A 97 -9.20 13.18 -13.39
CA GLU A 97 -8.11 12.89 -12.47
C GLU A 97 -8.60 12.07 -11.26
N PRO A 98 -7.85 11.04 -10.82
CA PRO A 98 -8.16 10.30 -9.60
C PRO A 98 -8.24 11.22 -8.39
N ILE A 99 -9.28 11.08 -7.58
CA ILE A 99 -9.38 11.79 -6.30
C ILE A 99 -8.48 11.15 -5.25
N THR A 100 -8.01 11.96 -4.30
CA THR A 100 -7.34 11.44 -3.11
C THR A 100 -8.36 11.09 -2.03
N VAL A 101 -8.16 9.94 -1.38
CA VAL A 101 -8.96 9.45 -0.25
C VAL A 101 -8.06 9.12 0.93
N ASN A 102 -8.57 9.25 2.16
CA ASN A 102 -7.79 9.00 3.39
C ASN A 102 -7.88 7.55 3.90
N ALA A 103 -8.22 6.60 3.03
CA ALA A 103 -8.43 5.21 3.40
C ALA A 103 -8.18 4.27 2.21
N CYS A 104 -7.84 3.02 2.51
CA CYS A 104 -7.64 1.99 1.51
C CYS A 104 -8.91 1.13 1.36
N PRO A 105 -9.50 1.01 0.17
CA PRO A 105 -10.71 0.20 -0.02
C PRO A 105 -10.42 -1.32 -0.08
N VAL A 106 -9.16 -1.74 -0.04
CA VAL A 106 -8.76 -3.16 -0.10
C VAL A 106 -7.71 -3.47 0.96
N GLU A 107 -8.02 -4.39 1.87
CA GLU A 107 -7.18 -4.71 3.04
C GLU A 107 -6.97 -6.21 3.25
N CYS A 108 -7.80 -7.07 2.65
CA CYS A 108 -7.72 -8.51 2.86
C CYS A 108 -6.88 -9.19 1.79
N ILE A 109 -5.80 -9.87 2.18
CA ILE A 109 -4.97 -10.66 1.26
C ILE A 109 -5.58 -12.04 1.11
N ARG A 110 -5.88 -12.43 -0.13
CA ARG A 110 -6.50 -13.71 -0.47
C ARG A 110 -5.70 -14.50 -1.48
N GLU A 111 -5.73 -15.82 -1.32
CA GLU A 111 -5.30 -16.76 -2.35
C GLU A 111 -6.51 -17.22 -3.16
N VAL A 112 -6.36 -17.23 -4.49
CA VAL A 112 -7.35 -17.70 -5.45
C VAL A 112 -7.03 -19.15 -5.79
N GLY A 113 -7.97 -20.05 -5.51
CA GLY A 113 -7.89 -21.46 -5.83
C GLY A 113 -8.08 -21.74 -7.33
N PRO A 114 -7.79 -22.97 -7.80
CA PRO A 114 -7.96 -23.36 -9.20
C PRO A 114 -9.40 -23.24 -9.72
N ASP A 115 -10.37 -23.39 -8.83
CA ASP A 115 -11.81 -23.27 -9.10
C ASP A 115 -12.32 -21.82 -9.01
N GLY A 116 -11.44 -20.86 -8.73
CA GLY A 116 -11.79 -19.44 -8.57
C GLY A 116 -12.26 -19.08 -7.16
N THR A 117 -12.36 -20.04 -6.23
CA THR A 117 -12.66 -19.73 -4.82
C THR A 117 -11.54 -18.89 -4.21
N THR A 118 -11.85 -18.09 -3.19
CA THR A 118 -10.87 -17.22 -2.54
C THR A 118 -10.80 -17.51 -1.05
N ALA A 119 -9.61 -17.76 -0.53
CA ALA A 119 -9.37 -17.96 0.90
C ALA A 119 -8.60 -16.77 1.50
N LEU A 120 -9.00 -16.31 2.69
CA LEU A 120 -8.24 -15.30 3.44
C LEU A 120 -6.91 -15.90 3.90
N ILE A 121 -5.81 -15.27 3.54
CA ILE A 121 -4.45 -15.70 3.90
C ILE A 121 -3.67 -14.61 4.63
N GLY A 122 -4.30 -13.48 4.97
CA GLY A 122 -3.64 -12.38 5.66
C GLY A 122 -4.35 -11.06 5.44
N GLY A 123 -3.68 -9.97 5.82
CA GLY A 123 -4.19 -8.62 5.64
C GLY A 123 -3.07 -7.60 5.49
N ILE A 124 -3.44 -6.47 4.90
CA ILE A 124 -2.63 -5.28 4.71
C ILE A 124 -3.43 -4.08 5.19
N TRP A 125 -2.80 -3.25 6.01
CA TRP A 125 -3.37 -2.00 6.50
C TRP A 125 -2.50 -0.87 6.03
N CYS A 126 -3.13 0.15 5.45
CA CYS A 126 -2.49 1.40 5.10
C CYS A 126 -3.32 2.52 5.72
N LYS A 127 -2.73 3.23 6.68
CA LYS A 127 -3.35 4.40 7.30
C LYS A 127 -2.30 5.47 7.51
N ARG A 128 -2.74 6.72 7.63
CA ARG A 128 -1.88 7.82 8.07
C ARG A 128 -1.20 7.44 9.39
N CYS A 129 0.09 7.73 9.49
CA CYS A 129 0.88 7.34 10.65
C CYS A 129 0.43 8.14 11.89
N ASP A 130 0.03 7.43 12.94
CA ASP A 130 -0.39 7.97 14.23
C ASP A 130 0.69 7.81 15.31
N LYS A 131 1.89 7.35 14.92
CA LYS A 131 3.03 7.09 15.79
C LYS A 131 4.06 8.20 15.66
N GLY A 132 3.76 9.35 16.26
CA GLY A 132 4.56 10.57 16.10
C GLY A 132 6.01 10.43 16.58
N GLU A 133 6.32 9.45 17.43
CA GLU A 133 7.70 9.15 17.81
C GLU A 133 8.59 8.72 16.62
N PHE A 134 8.01 8.36 15.48
CA PHE A 134 8.72 8.04 14.22
C PHE A 134 8.64 9.16 13.17
N LEU A 135 7.98 10.28 13.48
CA LEU A 135 7.66 11.36 12.54
C LEU A 135 8.57 12.58 12.68
N GLY A 136 9.52 12.56 13.60
CA GLY A 136 10.47 13.66 13.78
C GLY A 136 11.34 13.93 12.55
N PRO A 137 12.11 15.04 12.53
CA PRO A 137 12.89 15.48 11.37
C PRO A 137 13.97 14.48 10.93
N GLN A 138 14.40 13.58 11.83
CA GLN A 138 15.35 12.51 11.53
C GLN A 138 14.67 11.23 10.99
N GLY A 139 13.34 11.27 10.87
CA GLY A 139 12.48 10.19 10.42
C GLY A 139 12.52 8.98 11.37
N PRO A 140 12.13 7.78 10.89
CA PRO A 140 12.00 6.60 11.74
C PRO A 140 13.34 6.02 12.25
N LYS A 141 14.48 6.65 11.90
CA LYS A 141 15.82 6.24 12.34
C LYS A 141 16.12 6.64 13.79
N VAL A 142 15.44 7.69 14.26
CA VAL A 142 15.58 8.20 15.63
C VAL A 142 14.19 8.29 16.22
N ILE A 143 14.03 7.67 17.40
CA ILE A 143 12.74 7.67 18.09
C ILE A 143 12.68 8.91 18.98
N GLU A 144 11.76 9.82 18.69
CA GLU A 144 11.63 11.10 19.38
C GLU A 144 10.35 11.13 20.25
N TRP A 145 10.48 10.71 21.50
CA TRP A 145 9.33 10.59 22.41
C TRP A 145 8.77 11.93 22.87
N GLU A 146 9.60 12.97 22.98
CA GLU A 146 9.23 14.26 23.59
C GLU A 146 8.21 15.04 22.76
N HIS A 147 8.34 15.01 21.43
CA HIS A 147 7.49 15.76 20.48
C HIS A 147 6.50 14.87 19.71
N ARG A 148 6.26 13.64 20.18
CA ARG A 148 5.42 12.66 19.45
C ARG A 148 3.97 13.13 19.22
N GLU A 149 3.44 13.99 20.07
CA GLU A 149 2.08 14.50 19.91
C GLU A 149 2.04 15.58 18.82
N GLU A 150 2.94 16.56 18.92
CA GLU A 150 3.13 17.60 17.91
C GLU A 150 3.36 17.01 16.52
N PHE A 151 4.30 16.07 16.38
CA PHE A 151 4.57 15.44 15.08
C PHE A 151 3.39 14.63 14.54
N ARG A 152 2.56 14.04 15.42
CA ARG A 152 1.34 13.36 15.01
C ARG A 152 0.32 14.37 14.48
N GLU A 153 0.10 15.46 15.21
CA GLU A 153 -0.84 16.52 14.84
C GLU A 153 -0.43 17.20 13.53
N GLU A 154 0.86 17.49 13.35
CA GLU A 154 1.41 18.04 12.10
C GLU A 154 1.13 17.13 10.91
N ASN A 155 1.40 15.83 11.02
CA ASN A 155 1.14 14.86 9.96
C ASN A 155 -0.38 14.69 9.68
N GLU A 156 -1.22 14.81 10.72
CA GLU A 156 -2.69 14.77 10.58
C GLU A 156 -3.25 16.04 9.93
N ALA A 157 -2.61 17.19 10.15
CA ALA A 157 -3.02 18.47 9.58
C ALA A 157 -2.70 18.60 8.08
N LEU A 158 -1.82 17.76 7.53
CA LEU A 158 -1.50 17.76 6.11
C LEU A 158 -2.73 17.44 5.24
N GLU A 159 -2.87 18.19 4.14
CA GLU A 159 -3.95 18.02 3.19
C GLU A 159 -3.87 16.66 2.46
N LEU A 160 -5.02 16.10 2.07
CA LEU A 160 -5.03 14.82 1.37
C LEU A 160 -4.30 14.91 0.03
N GLY A 161 -3.25 14.12 -0.11
CA GLY A 161 -2.40 14.09 -1.31
C GLY A 161 -1.08 14.80 -1.13
N ASP A 162 -0.87 15.46 0.01
CA ASP A 162 0.42 16.02 0.36
C ASP A 162 1.50 14.91 0.41
N PRO A 163 2.61 15.05 -0.33
CA PRO A 163 3.64 14.03 -0.42
C PRO A 163 4.44 13.84 0.88
N GLU A 164 4.37 14.78 1.82
CA GLU A 164 5.03 14.69 3.12
C GLU A 164 4.21 13.88 4.14
N ILE A 165 2.97 13.47 3.80
CA ILE A 165 2.20 12.57 4.67
C ILE A 165 2.96 11.26 4.84
N VAL A 166 3.25 10.94 6.09
CA VAL A 166 3.81 9.65 6.46
C VAL A 166 2.69 8.65 6.69
N TRP A 167 2.76 7.55 5.95
CA TRP A 167 1.83 6.42 6.05
C TRP A 167 2.44 5.26 6.82
N THR A 168 1.63 4.61 7.65
CA THR A 168 1.96 3.32 8.28
C THR A 168 1.37 2.20 7.44
N ILE A 169 2.23 1.29 7.00
CA ILE A 169 1.81 0.04 6.36
C ILE A 169 2.10 -1.13 7.29
N LYS A 170 1.06 -1.90 7.62
CA LYS A 170 1.17 -3.16 8.38
C LYS A 170 0.71 -4.31 7.50
N VAL A 171 1.42 -5.44 7.55
CA VAL A 171 1.07 -6.64 6.79
C VAL A 171 1.27 -7.86 7.65
N PHE A 172 0.36 -8.83 7.56
CA PHE A 172 0.56 -10.17 8.09
C PHE A 172 0.07 -11.20 7.09
N LEU A 173 0.62 -12.41 7.17
CA LEU A 173 0.21 -13.55 6.37
C LEU A 173 0.01 -14.76 7.27
N SER A 174 -0.84 -15.68 6.83
CA SER A 174 -0.93 -17.04 7.34
C SER A 174 0.46 -17.67 7.40
N PRO A 175 0.81 -18.40 8.48
CA PRO A 175 2.10 -19.08 8.61
C PRO A 175 2.41 -20.00 7.43
N SER A 176 1.40 -20.64 6.85
CA SER A 176 1.54 -21.49 5.66
C SER A 176 2.04 -20.74 4.42
N HIS A 177 1.91 -19.40 4.39
CA HIS A 177 2.31 -18.52 3.29
C HIS A 177 3.59 -17.71 3.57
N HIS A 178 4.21 -17.89 4.74
CA HIS A 178 5.50 -17.28 5.07
C HIS A 178 6.62 -17.80 4.17
N GLY A 179 7.66 -16.98 3.94
CA GLY A 179 8.83 -17.38 3.13
C GLY A 179 8.57 -17.49 1.61
N ARG A 180 7.33 -17.36 1.14
CA ARG A 180 6.98 -17.44 -0.29
C ARG A 180 7.28 -16.17 -1.09
N GLY A 181 7.85 -15.14 -0.45
CA GLY A 181 8.15 -13.87 -1.09
C GLY A 181 6.91 -13.07 -1.51
N ILE A 182 5.75 -13.30 -0.87
CA ILE A 182 4.51 -12.53 -1.10
C ILE A 182 4.68 -11.09 -0.61
N MET A 183 5.36 -10.89 0.53
CA MET A 183 5.63 -9.57 1.12
C MET A 183 6.90 -8.89 0.60
N ASN A 184 7.75 -9.61 -0.14
CA ASN A 184 9.08 -9.10 -0.53
C ASN A 184 9.08 -8.63 -1.99
N ARG A 185 9.30 -7.34 -2.20
CA ARG A 185 9.60 -6.81 -3.53
C ARG A 185 11.05 -7.15 -3.89
N ARG A 186 11.26 -8.15 -4.76
CA ARG A 186 12.54 -8.34 -5.47
C ARG A 186 12.57 -7.62 -6.83
N ASP A 187 12.14 -6.37 -6.89
CA ASP A 187 12.38 -5.57 -8.09
C ASP A 187 13.59 -4.70 -7.80
N LYS A 188 14.67 -4.93 -8.54
CA LYS A 188 15.95 -4.21 -8.40
C LYS A 188 15.88 -2.75 -8.88
N HIS A 189 14.69 -2.24 -9.17
CA HIS A 189 14.44 -0.89 -9.68
C HIS A 189 13.30 -0.24 -8.89
N ASP A 190 13.60 0.96 -8.38
CA ASP A 190 12.79 1.92 -7.63
C ASP A 190 12.53 1.69 -6.13
N PRO A 191 13.20 2.47 -5.24
CA PRO A 191 12.87 2.54 -3.83
C PRO A 191 11.64 3.45 -3.59
N VAL A 192 10.59 2.89 -3.00
CA VAL A 192 9.46 3.66 -2.43
C VAL A 192 9.76 3.87 -0.95
N ARG A 193 9.60 5.10 -0.44
CA ARG A 193 9.62 5.38 1.00
C ARG A 193 8.33 4.85 1.61
N VAL A 194 8.42 3.68 2.25
CA VAL A 194 7.38 3.16 3.13
C VAL A 194 8.00 3.02 4.52
N ALA A 195 7.40 3.69 5.50
CA ALA A 195 7.67 3.37 6.90
C ALA A 195 6.99 2.03 7.23
N CYS A 196 7.69 0.93 6.96
CA CYS A 196 7.30 -0.38 7.47
C CYS A 196 7.69 -0.46 8.94
N SER A 197 6.71 -0.32 9.84
CA SER A 197 6.92 -0.61 11.25
C SER A 197 6.85 -2.12 11.48
N ALA A 198 8.00 -2.78 11.38
CA ALA A 198 8.19 -4.11 11.94
C ALA A 198 8.62 -3.93 13.40
N HIS A 199 7.65 -3.87 14.32
CA HIS A 199 7.97 -3.98 15.74
C HIS A 199 8.41 -5.42 16.03
N GLY A 200 9.61 -5.57 16.60
CA GLY A 200 10.07 -6.84 17.18
C GLY A 200 11.48 -7.31 16.81
N CYS A 201 12.42 -6.45 16.38
CA CYS A 201 13.84 -6.83 16.47
C CYS A 201 14.50 -6.08 17.62
N SER A 202 14.22 -6.52 18.85
CA SER A 202 15.21 -6.37 19.92
C SER A 202 16.33 -7.34 19.59
N THR A 203 17.35 -6.88 18.88
CA THR A 203 18.65 -7.56 18.90
C THR A 203 19.25 -7.29 20.27
N ALA A 204 18.73 -7.98 21.30
CA ALA A 204 19.43 -8.13 22.55
C ALA A 204 20.72 -8.89 22.23
N ALA A 205 21.82 -8.15 22.17
CA ALA A 205 23.16 -8.71 22.16
C ALA A 205 23.34 -9.51 23.45
N CYS A 206 23.17 -10.83 23.35
CA CYS A 206 23.68 -11.77 24.35
C CYS A 206 25.21 -11.68 24.32
N ILE A 207 25.78 -10.80 25.14
CA ILE A 207 27.21 -10.78 25.44
C ILE A 207 27.43 -11.80 26.57
N SER A 208 27.86 -13.00 26.19
CA SER A 208 28.64 -13.87 27.07
C SER A 208 30.14 -13.58 26.84
N PRO A 209 30.97 -13.63 27.89
CA PRO A 209 32.30 -13.04 27.87
C PRO A 209 33.32 -13.96 27.18
N GLY A 210 34.16 -13.38 26.33
CA GLY A 210 35.45 -13.98 25.98
C GLY A 210 35.77 -14.04 24.49
N ARG A 211 36.26 -12.93 23.93
CA ARG A 211 37.51 -12.87 23.13
C ARG A 211 37.71 -11.46 22.57
N GLN A 212 38.95 -10.99 22.67
CA GLN A 212 39.42 -9.67 22.23
C GLN A 212 39.35 -9.44 20.71
N PRO A 213 39.38 -8.15 20.25
CA PRO A 213 38.94 -7.76 18.93
C PRO A 213 40.03 -7.89 17.87
N ARG A 214 39.64 -8.27 16.64
CA ARG A 214 40.43 -8.03 15.43
C ARG A 214 39.85 -6.88 14.62
N ARG A 215 40.71 -5.89 14.35
CA ARG A 215 40.54 -4.78 13.40
C ARG A 215 40.00 -5.24 12.04
N ARG A 216 39.07 -4.45 11.46
CA ARG A 216 38.92 -4.14 10.02
C ARG A 216 38.11 -2.84 9.92
N GLN A 217 38.77 -1.75 9.56
CA GLN A 217 38.81 -1.14 8.22
C GLN A 217 37.49 -0.42 7.85
N SER A 218 37.59 0.90 7.86
CA SER A 218 36.63 1.87 7.34
C SER A 218 36.49 1.74 5.82
N LEU A 219 35.25 1.82 5.35
CA LEU A 219 34.89 2.08 3.95
C LEU A 219 33.85 3.22 3.93
N PRO A 220 33.76 3.95 2.81
CA PRO A 220 33.49 5.39 2.82
C PRO A 220 32.00 5.73 2.89
N GLU A 221 31.75 6.95 3.35
CA GLU A 221 30.49 7.67 3.23
C GLU A 221 30.11 7.83 1.75
N ASP A 222 29.12 7.08 1.30
CA ASP A 222 28.44 7.39 0.04
C ASP A 222 27.01 7.86 0.33
N ARG A 223 26.75 9.10 -0.11
CA ARG A 223 25.49 9.82 -0.06
C ARG A 223 24.40 9.03 -0.76
N ILE A 224 23.26 8.84 -0.10
CA ILE A 224 22.06 8.22 -0.69
C ILE A 224 21.17 9.35 -1.25
N PRO A 225 20.90 9.39 -2.56
CA PRO A 225 19.99 10.37 -3.14
C PRO A 225 18.53 10.05 -2.80
N VAL A 226 17.77 11.13 -2.58
CA VAL A 226 16.35 11.19 -2.22
C VAL A 226 15.52 11.36 -3.49
N LEU A 227 14.34 10.75 -3.59
CA LEU A 227 13.42 11.00 -4.71
C LEU A 227 12.00 11.34 -4.22
N VAL A 228 11.49 12.43 -4.79
CA VAL A 228 10.14 12.97 -4.76
C VAL A 228 9.44 12.53 -6.06
N LEU A 229 8.14 12.22 -6.02
CA LEU A 229 7.35 12.12 -7.24
C LEU A 229 6.93 13.54 -7.66
N GLU A 230 7.73 14.20 -8.50
CA GLU A 230 7.26 15.38 -9.22
C GLU A 230 6.33 14.94 -10.36
N SER A 231 5.11 15.47 -10.36
CA SER A 231 4.30 15.54 -11.58
C SER A 231 4.98 16.51 -12.54
N GLN A 232 5.40 16.04 -13.71
CA GLN A 232 5.80 16.97 -14.76
C GLN A 232 4.56 17.76 -15.19
N PRO A 233 4.65 19.10 -15.29
CA PRO A 233 3.57 19.86 -15.90
C PRO A 233 3.42 19.40 -17.35
N SER A 234 2.20 19.04 -17.71
CA SER A 234 1.79 18.90 -19.10
C SER A 234 2.14 20.21 -19.81
N GLY A 235 3.10 20.14 -20.72
CA GLY A 235 3.43 21.25 -21.60
C GLY A 235 2.20 21.63 -22.41
N SER A 236 1.55 22.74 -22.04
CA SER A 236 0.62 23.42 -22.92
C SER A 236 1.44 24.05 -24.05
N ALA A 237 1.45 23.40 -25.20
CA ALA A 237 1.80 24.03 -26.46
C ALA A 237 0.65 24.96 -26.87
N GLY A 238 0.93 26.26 -26.89
CA GLY A 238 0.04 27.30 -27.41
C GLY A 238 0.58 28.68 -27.05
N ASP A 239 1.48 29.22 -27.87
CA ASP A 239 1.21 30.46 -28.61
C ASP A 239 2.36 30.84 -29.56
N GLU A 240 1.99 30.81 -30.84
CA GLU A 240 2.41 31.64 -31.98
C GLU A 240 3.79 32.32 -31.97
N LYS A 241 4.70 31.81 -32.80
CA LYS A 241 5.47 32.67 -33.71
C LYS A 241 5.52 32.06 -35.11
N GLU A 242 5.05 32.86 -36.06
CA GLU A 242 5.22 32.70 -37.50
C GLU A 242 6.62 32.21 -37.89
N CYS A 243 6.68 31.15 -38.69
CA CYS A 243 7.64 31.09 -39.77
C CYS A 243 7.06 30.27 -40.94
N LYS A 244 6.79 31.00 -42.03
CA LYS A 244 6.54 30.44 -43.37
C LYS A 244 7.74 29.59 -43.79
N CYS A 245 7.48 28.37 -44.26
CA CYS A 245 8.10 27.86 -45.47
C CYS A 245 7.24 26.75 -46.12
N SER A 246 7.01 26.97 -47.40
CA SER A 246 6.36 26.18 -48.43
C SER A 246 6.94 24.78 -48.65
N GLY A 247 6.11 23.82 -49.08
CA GLY A 247 6.62 22.64 -49.80
C GLY A 247 5.69 21.42 -49.87
N MET A 248 4.75 21.43 -50.83
CA MET A 248 4.27 20.32 -51.69
C MET A 248 4.20 18.86 -51.19
N GLY A 249 3.03 18.23 -51.45
CA GLY A 249 2.88 16.81 -51.84
C GLY A 249 1.94 16.00 -50.93
N ARG A 250 0.62 16.01 -51.18
CA ARG A 250 -0.18 15.00 -51.91
C ARG A 250 -0.34 13.62 -51.25
N ASP A 251 -1.60 13.39 -50.86
CA ASP A 251 -2.49 12.25 -51.17
C ASP A 251 -2.42 10.89 -50.43
N VAL A 252 -3.65 10.36 -50.30
CA VAL A 252 -4.12 8.97 -50.06
C VAL A 252 -4.29 8.61 -48.56
N ALA A 253 -5.52 8.65 -48.00
CA ALA A 253 -6.55 7.58 -47.95
C ALA A 253 -5.99 6.27 -47.33
N THR A 254 -6.62 5.53 -46.41
CA THR A 254 -8.03 5.18 -46.18
C THR A 254 -8.09 4.41 -44.85
N ASP A 255 -9.28 4.31 -44.27
CA ASP A 255 -9.83 3.28 -43.37
C ASP A 255 -8.96 2.05 -43.02
N LEU A 256 -9.06 1.60 -41.76
CA LEU A 256 -9.72 0.32 -41.48
C LEU A 256 -9.94 0.06 -39.98
N ASP A 257 -11.06 -0.62 -39.78
CA ASP A 257 -11.81 -0.92 -38.59
C ASP A 257 -11.67 -2.43 -38.28
N VAL A 258 -12.05 -2.83 -37.05
CA VAL A 258 -12.36 -4.22 -36.62
C VAL A 258 -11.14 -5.17 -36.49
N THR A 259 -10.91 -5.94 -35.42
CA THR A 259 -11.77 -6.77 -34.54
C THR A 259 -11.31 -6.76 -33.09
#